data_AF-A0A383RR83-F1
#
_entry.id   AF-A0A383RR83-F1
#
_cell.length_a   1.000
_cell.length_b   1.000
_cell.length_c   1.000
_cell.angle_alpha   90.00
_cell.angle_beta   90.00
_cell.angle_gamma   90.00
#
_symmetry.space_group_name_H-M   'P 1'
#
loop_
_entity.id
_entity.type
_entity.pdbx_description
1 polymer ?
#
loop_
_entity_poly.entity_id
_entity_poly.type
_entity_poly.pdbx_seq_one_letter_code
_entity_poly.pdbx_strand_id
1 'polypeptide(L)'
;MNTHRHDWYTSEGYDGGLHHCRKCKRSHQGPRPEDHDCPVSDAEHNPAAWLGQAGLYRTRLEAMQNGEQLVEPVSSDELFELARSHVSEGYNHA
;
A
#
# COMPACT_ATOMS: atom_id res chain seq x y z
N MET A 1 10.95 -3.25 12.60
CA MET A 1 10.80 -3.92 11.30
C MET A 1 9.34 -3.81 10.94
N ASN A 2 8.99 -3.10 9.86
CA ASN A 2 7.59 -3.07 9.41
C ASN A 2 7.25 -4.44 8.85
N THR A 3 6.47 -5.20 9.60
CA THR A 3 6.05 -6.55 9.25
C THR A 3 4.76 -6.45 8.41
N HIS A 4 4.91 -6.26 7.10
CA HIS A 4 3.76 -6.22 6.20
C HIS A 4 3.27 -7.64 5.88
N ARG A 5 1.94 -7.82 5.83
CA ARG A 5 1.35 -9.10 5.45
C ARG A 5 1.53 -9.36 3.95
N HIS A 6 1.88 -10.59 3.58
CA HIS A 6 1.90 -11.02 2.18
C HIS A 6 0.48 -11.09 1.59
N ASP A 7 0.32 -10.75 0.32
CA ASP A 7 -0.90 -11.01 -0.45
C ASP A 7 -0.73 -12.27 -1.30
N TRP A 8 -0.98 -13.42 -0.69
CA TRP A 8 -0.85 -14.73 -1.35
C TRP A 8 -2.01 -15.02 -2.30
N TYR A 9 -1.70 -15.42 -3.53
CA TYR A 9 -2.60 -16.15 -4.42
C TYR A 9 -2.04 -17.56 -4.70
N THR A 10 -2.91 -18.52 -4.96
CA THR A 10 -2.52 -19.91 -5.20
C THR A 10 -2.64 -20.23 -6.69
N SER A 11 -1.58 -20.77 -7.30
CA SER A 11 -1.67 -21.47 -8.58
C SER A 11 -1.91 -22.95 -8.28
N GLU A 12 -2.91 -23.55 -8.95
CA GLU A 12 -3.39 -24.90 -8.63
C GLU A 12 -2.30 -25.96 -8.82
N GLY A 13 -2.20 -26.86 -7.84
CA GLY A 13 -1.34 -28.04 -7.87
C GLY A 13 -1.86 -29.05 -6.85
N TYR A 14 -1.81 -30.34 -7.20
CA TYR A 14 -2.44 -31.44 -6.44
C TYR A 14 -1.87 -31.64 -5.01
N ASP A 15 -0.79 -30.93 -4.64
CA ASP A 15 -0.05 -31.09 -3.38
C ASP A 15 -0.05 -29.81 -2.50
N GLY A 16 -1.23 -29.24 -2.26
CA GLY A 16 -1.37 -28.02 -1.42
C GLY A 16 -1.19 -26.69 -2.16
N GLY A 17 -0.87 -26.73 -3.46
CA GLY A 17 -0.77 -25.57 -4.33
C GLY A 17 0.54 -24.78 -4.17
N LEU A 18 0.86 -23.98 -5.20
CA LEU A 18 1.98 -23.07 -5.18
C LEU A 18 1.45 -21.67 -4.87
N HIS A 19 1.81 -21.14 -3.69
CA HIS A 19 1.44 -19.81 -3.27
C HIS A 19 2.43 -18.77 -3.78
N HIS A 20 1.92 -17.66 -4.27
CA HIS A 20 2.70 -16.55 -4.79
C HIS A 20 2.24 -15.24 -4.16
N CYS A 21 3.17 -14.45 -3.64
CA CYS A 21 2.84 -13.13 -3.10
C CYS A 21 2.75 -12.13 -4.24
N ARG A 22 1.60 -11.45 -4.39
CA ARG A 22 1.41 -10.42 -5.42
C ARG A 22 2.32 -9.21 -5.21
N LYS A 23 2.68 -8.93 -3.96
CA LYS A 23 3.52 -7.81 -3.55
C LYS A 23 5.00 -8.05 -3.86
N CYS A 24 5.62 -9.02 -3.18
CA CYS A 24 7.07 -9.24 -3.25
C CYS A 24 7.54 -10.35 -4.21
N LYS A 25 6.60 -10.99 -4.93
CA LYS A 25 6.87 -12.09 -5.89
C LYS A 25 7.48 -13.36 -5.27
N ARG A 26 7.58 -13.44 -3.95
CA ARG A 26 7.96 -14.68 -3.24
C ARG A 26 6.99 -15.79 -3.59
N SER A 27 7.50 -17.01 -3.72
CA SER A 27 6.69 -18.22 -3.86
C SER A 27 6.92 -19.16 -2.68
N HIS A 28 5.90 -19.96 -2.36
CA HIS A 28 5.94 -20.98 -1.32
C HIS A 28 5.12 -22.19 -1.77
N GLN A 29 5.69 -23.38 -1.65
CA GLN A 29 5.00 -24.64 -1.96
C GLN A 29 4.48 -25.29 -0.67
N GLY A 30 3.29 -25.88 -0.72
CA GLY A 30 2.65 -26.49 0.43
C GLY A 30 1.65 -25.54 1.08
N PRO A 31 1.41 -25.60 2.41
CA PRO A 31 0.38 -24.78 3.05
C PRO A 31 0.67 -23.29 2.93
N ARG A 32 -0.39 -22.47 2.98
CA ARG A 32 -0.29 -21.02 2.91
C ARG A 32 0.51 -20.47 4.11
N PRO A 33 1.60 -19.71 3.89
CA PRO A 33 2.34 -19.09 4.97
C PRO A 33 1.51 -18.00 5.68
N GLU A 34 1.58 -17.98 7.02
CA GLU A 34 1.02 -16.90 7.86
C GLU A 34 2.03 -15.77 8.12
N ASP A 35 3.20 -15.81 7.48
CA ASP A 35 4.26 -14.84 7.72
C ASP A 35 3.82 -13.40 7.44
N HIS A 36 4.30 -12.49 8.28
CA HIS A 36 4.08 -11.05 8.18
C HIS A 36 5.36 -10.30 7.79
N ASP A 37 6.31 -10.95 7.12
CA ASP A 37 7.62 -10.40 6.76
C ASP A 37 7.70 -9.89 5.31
N CYS A 38 6.59 -9.43 4.73
CA CYS A 38 6.62 -8.93 3.36
C CYS A 38 7.42 -7.62 3.32
N PRO A 39 8.45 -7.51 2.46
CA PRO A 39 9.25 -6.28 2.33
C PRO A 39 8.49 -5.17 1.59
N VAL A 40 7.32 -5.46 1.03
CA VAL A 40 6.51 -4.52 0.24
C VAL A 40 5.24 -4.19 1.02
N SER A 41 5.03 -2.91 1.27
CA SER A 41 3.83 -2.41 1.94
C SER A 41 2.58 -2.49 1.06
N ASP A 42 1.40 -2.37 1.68
CA ASP A 42 0.15 -2.24 0.92
C ASP A 42 0.12 -0.95 0.09
N ALA A 43 0.66 0.16 0.62
CA ALA A 43 0.76 1.43 -0.08
C ALA A 43 1.59 1.30 -1.37
N GLU A 44 2.75 0.62 -1.32
CA GLU A 44 3.60 0.43 -2.49
C GLU A 44 2.98 -0.52 -3.53
N HIS A 45 2.24 -1.54 -3.08
CA HIS A 45 1.64 -2.51 -3.98
C HIS A 45 0.38 -1.98 -4.67
N ASN A 46 -0.49 -1.30 -3.92
CA ASN A 46 -1.75 -0.76 -4.40
C ASN A 46 -2.07 0.56 -3.66
N PRO A 47 -1.44 1.67 -4.06
CA PRO A 47 -1.64 2.96 -3.42
C PRO A 47 -3.09 3.42 -3.60
N ALA A 48 -3.74 3.81 -2.49
CA ALA A 48 -5.06 4.43 -2.51
C ALA A 48 -4.97 5.89 -3.02
N ALA A 49 -3.86 6.56 -2.72
CA ALA A 49 -3.53 7.90 -3.18
C ALA A 49 -2.00 8.08 -3.26
N TRP A 50 -1.58 9.24 -3.74
CA TRP A 50 -0.19 9.66 -3.84
C TRP A 50 -0.02 11.02 -3.16
N LEU A 51 0.76 11.07 -2.08
CA LEU A 51 1.02 12.30 -1.34
C LEU A 51 2.24 13.00 -1.93
N GLY A 52 2.00 14.15 -2.55
CA GLY A 52 3.03 15.10 -2.93
C GLY A 52 3.13 16.24 -1.91
N GLN A 53 4.05 17.16 -2.17
CA GLN A 53 4.26 18.34 -1.34
C GLN A 53 3.05 19.29 -1.35
N ALA A 54 2.35 19.42 -2.48
CA ALA A 54 1.18 20.29 -2.59
C ALA A 54 -0.13 19.60 -2.19
N GLY A 55 -0.15 18.28 -2.02
CA GLY A 55 -1.31 17.55 -1.54
C GLY A 55 -1.45 16.14 -2.08
N LEU A 56 -2.68 15.63 -2.05
CA LEU A 56 -3.04 14.28 -2.46
C LEU A 56 -3.45 14.24 -3.93
N TYR A 57 -2.92 13.25 -4.64
CA TYR A 57 -3.20 12.97 -6.04
C TYR A 57 -3.74 11.55 -6.20
N ARG A 58 -4.53 11.33 -7.25
CA ARG A 58 -5.11 10.02 -7.56
C ARG A 58 -4.06 9.07 -8.12
N THR A 59 -3.09 9.60 -8.88
CA THR A 59 -2.03 8.80 -9.50
C THR A 59 -0.66 9.45 -9.36
N ARG A 60 0.41 8.65 -9.38
CA ARG A 60 1.78 9.17 -9.41
C ARG A 60 2.04 10.06 -10.63
N LEU A 61 1.49 9.68 -11.79
CA LEU A 61 1.66 10.44 -13.02
C LEU A 61 1.04 11.83 -12.91
N GLU A 62 -0.17 11.91 -12.35
CA GLU A 62 -0.85 13.18 -12.07
C GLU A 62 0.00 14.06 -11.14
N ALA A 63 0.54 13.51 -10.05
CA ALA A 63 1.43 14.26 -9.16
C ALA A 63 2.66 14.82 -9.90
N MET A 64 3.33 13.98 -10.69
CA MET A 64 4.49 14.39 -11.49
C MET A 64 4.13 15.47 -12.53
N GLN A 65 2.95 15.37 -13.16
CA GLN A 65 2.46 16.39 -14.11
C GLN A 65 2.16 17.73 -13.43
N ASN A 66 1.82 17.73 -12.15
CA ASN A 66 1.65 18.93 -11.33
C ASN A 66 2.96 19.47 -10.75
N GLY A 67 4.11 18.89 -11.13
CA GLY A 67 5.44 19.38 -10.73
C GLY A 67 5.94 18.83 -9.40
N GLU A 68 5.30 17.80 -8.86
CA GLU A 68 5.77 17.14 -7.64
C GLU A 68 7.10 16.42 -7.88
N GLN A 69 8.11 16.73 -7.08
CA GLN A 69 9.43 16.11 -7.15
C GLN A 69 9.52 14.84 -6.29
N LEU A 70 8.80 14.84 -5.17
CA LEU A 70 8.72 13.73 -4.22
C LEU A 70 7.26 13.36 -4.05
N VAL A 71 6.96 12.09 -4.30
CA VAL A 71 5.60 11.57 -4.22
C VAL A 71 5.66 10.23 -3.51
N GLU A 72 4.95 10.13 -2.39
CA GLU A 72 4.89 8.93 -1.58
C GLU A 72 3.56 8.22 -1.80
N PRO A 73 3.56 6.89 -1.98
CA PRO A 73 2.32 6.14 -2.04
C PRO A 73 1.66 6.12 -0.65
N VAL A 74 0.33 6.23 -0.62
CA VAL A 74 -0.46 6.25 0.62
C VAL A 74 -1.43 5.06 0.61
N SER A 75 -1.46 4.30 1.71
CA SER A 75 -2.46 3.24 1.92
C SER A 75 -3.85 3.81 2.20
N SER A 76 -4.88 2.96 2.15
CA SER A 76 -6.24 3.39 2.50
C SER A 76 -6.34 3.91 3.94
N ASP A 77 -5.68 3.24 4.88
CA ASP A 77 -5.71 3.62 6.29
C ASP A 77 -5.04 4.97 6.51
N GLU A 78 -3.84 5.17 5.96
CA GLU A 78 -3.13 6.46 6.01
C GLU A 78 -3.94 7.58 5.36
N LEU A 79 -4.64 7.32 4.26
CA LEU A 79 -5.50 8.31 3.61
C LEU A 79 -6.65 8.76 4.53
N PHE A 80 -7.30 7.83 5.24
CA PHE A 80 -8.32 8.17 6.22
C PHE A 80 -7.73 8.94 7.40
N GLU A 81 -6.55 8.57 7.89
CA GLU A 81 -5.85 9.30 8.95
C GLU A 81 -5.55 10.74 8.56
N LEU A 82 -5.03 10.96 7.35
CA LEU A 82 -4.78 12.30 6.80
C LEU A 82 -6.09 13.11 6.72
N ALA A 83 -7.16 12.50 6.21
CA ALA A 83 -8.45 13.17 6.10
C ALA A 83 -9.02 13.57 7.48
N ARG A 84 -8.91 12.69 8.49
CA ARG A 84 -9.36 13.00 9.87
C ARG A 84 -8.56 14.13 10.50
N SER A 85 -7.25 14.15 10.26
CA SER A 85 -6.35 15.20 10.78
C SER A 85 -6.70 16.57 10.21
N HIS A 86 -6.94 16.66 8.90
CA HIS A 86 -7.38 17.90 8.26
C HIS A 86 -8.73 18.43 8.78
N VAL A 87 -9.67 17.54 9.10
CA VAL A 87 -10.96 17.95 9.68
C VAL A 87 -10.75 18.59 11.06
N SER A 88 -9.79 18.12 11.86
CA SER A 88 -9.53 18.67 13.19
C SER A 88 -8.90 20.07 13.19
N GLU A 89 -8.11 20.41 12.18
CA GLU A 89 -7.51 21.75 12.03
C GLU A 89 -8.54 22.81 11.62
N GLY A 90 -9.56 22.41 10.85
CA GLY A 90 -10.67 23.30 10.45
C GLY A 90 -11.59 23.75 11.59
N TYR A 91 -11.61 23.03 12.72
CA TYR A 91 -12.44 23.40 13.89
C TYR A 91 -11.77 24.40 14.85
N ASN A 92 -10.46 24.63 14.73
CA ASN A 92 -9.72 25.53 15.62
C ASN A 92 -9.60 26.97 15.09
N HIS A 93 -10.16 27.26 13.91
CA HIS A 93 -10.11 28.57 13.25
C HIS A 93 -11.49 29.23 13.05
N ALA A 94 -12.52 28.78 13.79
CA ALA A 94 -13.87 29.36 13.77
C ALA A 94 -14.07 30.45 14.84
#